data_AF-M8A7N7-F1
#
_entry.id   AF-M8A7N7-F1
#
_cell.length_a   1.000
_cell.length_b   1.000
_cell.length_c   1.000
_cell.angle_alpha   90.00
_cell.angle_beta   90.00
_cell.angle_gamma   90.00
#
_symmetry.space_group_name_H-M   'P 1'
#
loop_
_entity.id
_entity.type
_entity.pdbx_description
1 polymer ?
#
loop_
_entity_poly.entity_id
_entity_poly.type
_entity_poly.pdbx_seq_one_letter_code
_entity_poly.pdbx_strand_id
1 'polypeptide(L)'
;MSAGLGVNPGRLQEEFGGAEGAGVCVRVNYYPRCPQPELTLGLSSHSDPGGMTVLLANERVRGLQVRGRGGEWVTVDPIADAFIVNVGDQIQIASPHISDPKAYAFKAPKLYPDKKELHVWHMPLPAGSTDQPARPKDHGAYCSIARPVLTNTTYRSVEHRVMVNADAERLSVAMFYNPRSDLPLAPMAELVSPGTPALYKPMTFDEYRLYIRRNGPRGKSQVESLKAHEDR
;
A
#
# COMPACT_ATOMS: atom_id res chain seq x y z
N MET A 1 8.07 1.54 10.29
CA MET A 1 8.26 0.77 9.04
C MET A 1 9.71 0.31 8.90
N SER A 2 10.68 1.22 8.91
CA SER A 2 12.13 0.94 8.87
C SER A 2 12.64 -0.02 9.97
N ALA A 3 12.06 -0.01 11.17
CA ALA A 3 12.41 -1.01 12.19
C ALA A 3 12.07 -2.46 11.78
N GLY A 4 10.99 -2.67 11.00
CA GLY A 4 10.64 -3.98 10.44
C GLY A 4 11.48 -4.38 9.23
N LEU A 5 12.35 -3.48 8.77
CA LEU A 5 13.39 -3.62 7.75
C LEU A 5 14.74 -4.05 8.34
N GLY A 6 14.88 -4.01 9.67
CA GLY A 6 16.18 -4.20 10.34
C GLY A 6 17.13 -3.00 10.19
N VAL A 7 16.67 -1.88 9.61
CA VAL A 7 17.46 -0.65 9.43
C VAL A 7 17.07 0.42 10.47
N ASN A 8 17.79 1.55 10.50
CA ASN A 8 17.48 2.68 11.37
C ASN A 8 16.00 3.09 11.25
N PRO A 9 15.26 3.30 12.37
CA PRO A 9 13.86 3.75 12.34
C PRO A 9 13.58 4.96 11.41
N GLY A 10 14.51 5.90 11.28
CA GLY A 10 14.42 7.08 10.40
C GLY A 10 14.66 6.82 8.91
N ARG A 11 15.24 5.67 8.53
CA ARG A 11 15.81 5.43 7.19
C ARG A 11 14.83 5.66 6.02
N LEU A 12 13.59 5.15 6.12
CA LEU A 12 12.57 5.39 5.10
C LEU A 12 12.11 6.85 5.02
N GLN A 13 12.16 7.61 6.13
CA GLN A 13 11.85 9.03 6.12
C GLN A 13 12.99 9.82 5.45
N GLU A 14 14.25 9.45 5.72
CA GLU A 14 15.44 10.02 5.07
C GLU A 14 15.42 9.78 3.56
N GLU A 15 15.18 8.54 3.10
CA GLU A 15 14.99 8.20 1.66
C GLU A 15 13.88 9.06 1.02
N PHE A 16 12.88 9.47 1.79
CA PHE A 16 11.75 10.26 1.31
C PHE A 16 12.00 11.77 1.32
N GLY A 17 13.21 12.22 1.69
CA GLY A 17 13.60 13.63 1.79
C GLY A 17 13.56 14.20 3.20
N GLY A 18 13.50 13.36 4.24
CA GLY A 18 13.48 13.76 5.64
C GLY A 18 12.15 14.34 6.11
N ALA A 19 12.18 15.13 7.19
CA ALA A 19 10.99 15.73 7.78
C ALA A 19 10.33 16.82 6.91
N GLU A 20 11.11 17.48 6.05
CA GLU A 20 10.68 18.66 5.28
C GLU A 20 10.56 18.38 3.77
N GLY A 21 11.20 17.33 3.25
CA GLY A 21 11.20 17.02 1.81
C GLY A 21 10.03 16.15 1.33
N ALA A 22 9.35 15.42 2.22
CA ALA A 22 8.29 14.50 1.82
C ALA A 22 6.99 15.25 1.44
N GLY A 23 6.42 14.91 0.27
CA GLY A 23 5.20 15.54 -0.25
C GLY A 23 3.92 14.87 0.22
N VAL A 24 3.01 15.63 0.83
CA VAL A 24 1.65 15.16 1.20
C VAL A 24 0.62 15.69 0.21
N CYS A 25 -0.26 14.81 -0.27
CA CYS A 25 -1.40 15.16 -1.12
C CYS A 25 -2.69 14.54 -0.56
N VAL A 26 -3.81 15.26 -0.60
CA VAL A 26 -5.12 14.74 -0.17
C VAL A 26 -6.08 14.70 -1.35
N ARG A 27 -6.71 13.55 -1.58
CA ARG A 27 -7.76 13.35 -2.59
C ARG A 27 -9.06 12.95 -1.91
N VAL A 28 -10.07 13.81 -1.98
CA VAL A 28 -11.45 13.47 -1.63
C VAL A 28 -12.11 12.84 -2.85
N ASN A 29 -12.72 11.68 -2.69
CA ASN A 29 -13.34 10.91 -3.76
C ASN A 29 -14.81 10.67 -3.40
N TYR A 30 -15.72 11.18 -4.25
CA TYR A 30 -17.16 10.94 -4.16
C TYR A 30 -17.59 10.05 -5.32
N TYR A 31 -18.22 8.92 -5.00
CA TYR A 31 -18.75 7.95 -5.95
C TYR A 31 -20.28 7.95 -5.84
N PRO A 32 -21.02 8.49 -6.83
CA PRO A 32 -22.47 8.51 -6.79
C PRO A 32 -23.06 7.09 -6.92
N ARG A 33 -24.36 6.96 -6.62
CA ARG A 33 -25.15 5.78 -6.96
C ARG A 33 -25.06 5.49 -8.46
N CYS A 34 -24.88 4.23 -8.83
CA CYS A 34 -24.83 3.77 -10.22
C CYS A 34 -25.92 2.71 -10.46
N PRO A 35 -26.92 2.93 -11.34
CA PRO A 35 -28.00 1.96 -11.58
C PRO A 35 -27.55 0.61 -12.15
N GLN A 36 -26.35 0.54 -12.73
CA GLN A 36 -25.78 -0.66 -13.36
C GLN A 36 -24.33 -0.86 -12.85
N PRO A 37 -24.14 -1.16 -11.56
CA PRO A 37 -22.81 -1.18 -10.93
C PRO A 37 -21.91 -2.32 -11.43
N GLU A 38 -22.47 -3.30 -12.13
CA GLU A 38 -21.76 -4.40 -12.79
C GLU A 38 -21.04 -3.96 -14.09
N LEU A 39 -21.46 -2.86 -14.71
CA LEU A 39 -20.92 -2.38 -15.99
C LEU A 39 -19.79 -1.36 -15.86
N THR A 40 -19.49 -0.87 -14.66
CA THR A 40 -18.49 0.19 -14.46
C THR A 40 -17.77 0.12 -13.12
N LEU A 41 -16.66 0.86 -13.01
CA LEU A 41 -15.89 1.03 -11.79
C LEU A 41 -15.93 2.51 -11.38
N GLY A 42 -16.02 2.78 -10.08
CA GLY A 42 -15.83 4.12 -9.54
C GLY A 42 -14.38 4.58 -9.65
N LEU A 43 -13.42 3.65 -9.57
CA LEU A 43 -12.01 3.88 -9.85
C LEU A 43 -11.40 2.61 -10.46
N SER A 44 -10.68 2.75 -11.57
CA SER A 44 -10.06 1.64 -12.30
C SER A 44 -8.91 0.98 -11.52
N SER A 45 -8.49 -0.22 -11.98
CA SER A 45 -7.35 -0.94 -11.39
C SER A 45 -6.06 -0.13 -11.51
N HIS A 46 -5.41 0.15 -10.39
CA HIS A 46 -4.12 0.81 -10.34
C HIS A 46 -3.33 0.42 -9.09
N SER A 47 -2.02 0.65 -9.11
CA SER A 47 -1.21 0.83 -7.90
C SER A 47 -1.07 2.32 -7.59
N ASP A 48 -0.84 2.66 -6.32
CA ASP A 48 -0.48 4.02 -5.97
C ASP A 48 0.98 4.30 -6.36
N PRO A 49 1.27 5.37 -7.10
CA PRO A 49 2.61 5.63 -7.61
C PRO A 49 3.58 6.16 -6.54
N GLY A 50 3.04 6.64 -5.41
CA GLY A 50 3.75 7.28 -4.30
C GLY A 50 4.38 6.32 -3.31
N GLY A 51 4.51 6.72 -2.04
CA GLY A 51 5.10 5.88 -0.99
C GLY A 51 4.09 5.12 -0.16
N MET A 52 3.16 5.84 0.47
CA MET A 52 2.15 5.26 1.35
C MET A 52 0.85 6.06 1.25
N THR A 53 -0.28 5.38 1.30
CA THR A 53 -1.60 5.99 1.30
C THR A 53 -2.33 5.64 2.59
N VAL A 54 -2.93 6.64 3.22
CA VAL A 54 -3.83 6.51 4.37
C VAL A 54 -5.23 6.90 3.91
N LEU A 55 -6.15 5.94 3.92
CA LEU A 55 -7.50 6.06 3.40
C LEU A 55 -8.52 6.02 4.54
N LEU A 56 -9.22 7.14 4.73
CA LEU A 56 -10.47 7.18 5.48
C LEU A 56 -11.61 6.78 4.52
N ALA A 57 -12.24 5.64 4.78
CA ALA A 57 -13.33 5.10 3.97
C ALA A 57 -14.69 5.32 4.67
N ASN A 58 -15.76 5.46 3.88
CA ASN A 58 -17.12 5.40 4.42
C ASN A 58 -17.37 4.03 5.08
N GLU A 59 -17.67 4.05 6.38
CA GLU A 59 -17.85 2.88 7.26
C GLU A 59 -19.05 2.01 6.91
N ARG A 60 -20.03 2.55 6.17
CA ARG A 60 -21.31 1.90 5.85
C ARG A 60 -21.38 1.40 4.40
N VAL A 61 -20.43 1.80 3.55
CA VAL A 61 -20.49 1.56 2.10
C VAL A 61 -19.19 0.93 1.59
N ARG A 62 -19.26 -0.40 1.37
CA ARG A 62 -18.21 -1.19 0.73
C ARG A 62 -17.93 -0.66 -0.68
N GLY A 63 -16.73 -0.93 -1.20
CA GLY A 63 -16.40 -0.58 -2.58
C GLY A 63 -14.92 -0.72 -2.94
N LEU A 64 -14.00 -0.53 -1.98
CA LEU A 64 -12.59 -0.80 -2.22
C LEU A 64 -12.38 -2.31 -2.43
N GLN A 65 -11.68 -2.68 -3.51
CA GLN A 65 -11.18 -4.03 -3.73
C GLN A 65 -9.68 -4.00 -3.94
N VAL A 66 -8.97 -4.98 -3.38
CA VAL A 66 -7.54 -5.20 -3.56
C VAL A 66 -7.31 -6.51 -4.33
N ARG A 67 -6.24 -6.57 -5.13
CA ARG A 67 -5.90 -7.77 -5.89
C ARG A 67 -4.99 -8.68 -5.07
N GLY A 68 -5.46 -9.88 -4.79
CA GLY A 68 -4.74 -10.89 -4.03
C GLY A 68 -3.67 -11.63 -4.84
N ARG A 69 -3.07 -12.67 -4.25
CA ARG A 69 -1.89 -13.34 -4.83
C ARG A 69 -2.22 -14.27 -6.00
N GLY A 70 -3.39 -14.90 -6.01
CA GLY A 70 -3.90 -15.69 -7.14
C GLY A 70 -4.50 -14.83 -8.27
N GLY A 71 -4.45 -13.50 -8.14
CA GLY A 71 -5.03 -12.55 -9.09
C GLY A 71 -6.51 -12.21 -8.84
N GLU A 72 -7.11 -12.80 -7.81
CA GLU A 72 -8.46 -12.59 -7.32
C GLU A 72 -8.69 -11.16 -6.78
N TRP A 73 -9.94 -10.69 -6.83
CA TRP A 73 -10.33 -9.40 -6.25
C TRP A 73 -11.02 -9.62 -4.90
N VAL A 74 -10.43 -9.09 -3.83
CA VAL A 74 -10.94 -9.16 -2.46
C VAL A 74 -11.53 -7.82 -2.07
N THR A 75 -12.81 -7.78 -1.69
CA THR A 75 -13.44 -6.58 -1.14
C THR A 75 -12.91 -6.30 0.26
N VAL A 76 -12.44 -5.07 0.50
CA VAL A 76 -12.00 -4.62 1.82
C VAL A 76 -13.19 -4.10 2.59
N ASP A 77 -13.43 -4.66 3.77
CA ASP A 77 -14.47 -4.20 4.68
C ASP A 77 -14.00 -2.97 5.45
N PRO A 78 -14.76 -1.87 5.43
CA PRO A 78 -14.46 -0.72 6.25
C PRO A 78 -14.78 -1.07 7.71
N ILE A 79 -13.92 -0.62 8.62
CA ILE A 79 -14.05 -0.83 10.06
C ILE A 79 -14.23 0.54 10.69
N ALA A 80 -15.17 0.67 11.62
CA ALA A 80 -15.42 1.92 12.32
C ALA A 80 -14.17 2.41 13.07
N ASP A 81 -13.96 3.73 13.08
CA ASP A 81 -12.81 4.39 13.73
C ASP A 81 -11.42 3.93 13.22
N ALA A 82 -11.33 3.39 12.00
CA ALA A 82 -10.10 2.84 11.43
C ALA A 82 -9.72 3.44 10.06
N PHE A 83 -8.42 3.54 9.82
CA PHE A 83 -7.86 3.86 8.51
C PHE A 83 -7.43 2.59 7.77
N ILE A 84 -7.63 2.58 6.46
CA ILE A 84 -7.01 1.60 5.57
C ILE A 84 -5.67 2.19 5.13
N VAL A 85 -4.57 1.46 5.32
CA VAL A 85 -3.23 1.90 4.90
C VAL A 85 -2.72 0.96 3.82
N ASN A 86 -2.19 1.52 2.73
CA ASN A 86 -1.57 0.75 1.67
C ASN A 86 -0.22 1.35 1.25
N VAL A 87 0.62 0.48 0.70
CA VAL A 87 1.94 0.83 0.16
C VAL A 87 1.80 1.23 -1.30
N GLY A 88 2.53 2.28 -1.66
CA GLY A 88 2.74 2.72 -3.04
C GLY A 88 4.07 2.23 -3.61
N ASP A 89 4.22 2.44 -4.91
CA ASP A 89 5.30 1.88 -5.72
C ASP A 89 6.71 2.31 -5.26
N GLN A 90 6.88 3.52 -4.71
CA GLN A 90 8.20 4.02 -4.29
C GLN A 90 8.82 3.19 -3.16
N ILE A 91 8.03 2.75 -2.17
CA ILE A 91 8.58 1.91 -1.08
C ILE A 91 8.84 0.47 -1.59
N GLN A 92 8.12 0.00 -2.61
CA GLN A 92 8.48 -1.25 -3.28
C GLN A 92 9.81 -1.10 -4.05
N ILE A 93 10.02 0.00 -4.77
CA ILE A 93 11.21 0.26 -5.60
C ILE A 93 12.47 0.45 -4.75
N ALA A 94 12.36 1.07 -3.57
CA ALA A 94 13.49 1.33 -2.66
C ALA A 94 14.12 0.07 -2.02
N SER A 95 13.97 -1.13 -2.62
CA SER A 95 14.23 -2.39 -1.93
C SER A 95 14.49 -3.65 -2.86
N PRO A 96 15.50 -4.53 -2.62
CA PRO A 96 16.16 -5.41 -3.67
C PRO A 96 16.00 -6.98 -3.66
N HIS A 97 15.08 -7.58 -4.44
CA HIS A 97 14.45 -8.94 -4.28
C HIS A 97 15.00 -10.02 -3.28
N ILE A 98 14.10 -10.72 -2.57
CA ILE A 98 14.40 -12.00 -1.86
C ILE A 98 13.76 -13.19 -2.59
N SER A 99 14.59 -14.17 -2.98
CA SER A 99 14.16 -15.41 -3.67
C SER A 99 13.92 -16.61 -2.74
N ASP A 100 14.52 -16.67 -1.54
CA ASP A 100 14.33 -17.76 -0.56
C ASP A 100 13.63 -17.29 0.73
N PRO A 101 12.41 -17.77 1.04
CA PRO A 101 11.71 -17.44 2.29
C PRO A 101 12.32 -18.04 3.57
N LYS A 102 13.37 -18.88 3.49
CA LYS A 102 14.04 -19.47 4.66
C LYS A 102 15.26 -18.68 5.16
N ALA A 103 15.79 -17.75 4.38
CA ALA A 103 17.10 -17.12 4.64
C ALA A 103 17.18 -16.22 5.89
N TYR A 104 16.04 -15.77 6.46
CA TYR A 104 16.00 -14.85 7.61
C TYR A 104 15.15 -15.40 8.77
N ALA A 105 15.70 -16.37 9.50
CA ALA A 105 15.19 -16.83 10.80
C ALA A 105 15.82 -16.06 11.98
N PHE A 106 15.81 -14.73 11.95
CA PHE A 106 16.15 -13.94 13.15
C PHE A 106 15.04 -14.05 14.20
N LYS A 107 15.44 -14.08 15.48
CA LYS A 107 14.49 -14.08 16.62
C LYS A 107 13.62 -12.83 16.57
N ALA A 108 12.40 -12.99 16.09
CA ALA A 108 11.39 -11.93 16.13
C ALA A 108 11.18 -11.48 17.60
N PRO A 109 11.18 -10.17 17.91
CA PRO A 109 10.68 -9.71 19.20
C PRO A 109 9.21 -10.16 19.31
N LYS A 110 8.82 -10.76 20.44
CA LYS A 110 7.55 -11.51 20.63
C LYS A 110 6.36 -10.91 19.86
N LEU A 111 6.14 -11.41 18.65
CA LEU A 111 4.97 -11.08 17.83
C LEU A 111 3.80 -11.93 18.30
N TYR A 112 2.66 -11.27 18.56
CA TYR A 112 1.40 -11.94 18.86
C TYR A 112 1.01 -12.85 17.66
N PRO A 113 0.51 -14.09 17.88
CA PRO A 113 0.70 -15.14 16.88
C PRO A 113 -0.15 -15.03 15.60
N ASP A 114 -1.25 -14.28 15.64
CA ASP A 114 -2.45 -14.61 14.85
C ASP A 114 -2.85 -13.63 13.74
N LYS A 115 -2.06 -12.59 13.43
CA LYS A 115 -2.38 -11.65 12.32
C LYS A 115 -1.17 -11.38 11.44
N LYS A 116 -1.28 -11.70 10.15
CA LYS A 116 -0.18 -11.73 9.18
C LYS A 116 -0.54 -11.02 7.88
N GLU A 117 -1.33 -9.96 7.84
CA GLU A 117 -2.09 -9.66 6.60
C GLU A 117 -1.92 -8.22 6.11
N LEU A 118 -2.58 -7.89 4.98
CA LEU A 118 -2.70 -6.54 4.42
C LEU A 118 -2.75 -5.53 5.57
N HIS A 119 -1.78 -4.64 5.66
CA HIS A 119 -1.64 -3.76 6.83
C HIS A 119 -2.63 -2.59 6.79
N VAL A 120 -3.89 -2.92 6.96
CA VAL A 120 -4.87 -2.08 7.65
C VAL A 120 -4.30 -1.85 9.05
N TRP A 121 -3.54 -0.77 9.22
CA TRP A 121 -3.09 -0.33 10.53
C TRP A 121 -4.30 0.27 11.24
N HIS A 122 -4.89 -0.53 12.12
CA HIS A 122 -6.00 -0.13 12.97
C HIS A 122 -5.45 0.82 14.04
N MET A 123 -5.36 2.11 13.71
CA MET A 123 -5.09 3.17 14.68
C MET A 123 -6.45 3.72 15.13
N PRO A 124 -6.94 3.35 16.33
CA PRO A 124 -8.14 3.97 16.85
C PRO A 124 -7.91 5.48 16.98
N LEU A 125 -8.88 6.27 16.53
CA LEU A 125 -8.87 7.69 16.79
C LEU A 125 -8.80 7.94 18.31
N PRO A 126 -8.04 8.94 18.79
CA PRO A 126 -7.99 9.25 20.21
C PRO A 126 -9.40 9.63 20.68
N ALA A 127 -9.97 8.80 21.56
CA ALA A 127 -11.37 8.89 21.92
C ALA A 127 -11.69 10.22 22.64
N GLY A 128 -12.46 11.07 21.96
CA GLY A 128 -13.34 12.02 22.64
C GLY A 128 -14.36 11.24 23.49
N SER A 129 -14.73 11.80 24.63
CA SER A 129 -15.47 11.11 25.69
C SER A 129 -16.88 10.61 25.30
N THR A 130 -17.25 9.50 25.94
CA THR A 130 -18.60 8.97 26.25
C THR A 130 -19.44 8.26 25.15
N ASP A 131 -20.02 7.14 25.61
CA ASP A 131 -21.01 6.22 25.01
C ASP A 131 -20.64 5.38 23.76
N GLN A 132 -20.35 4.09 24.00
CA GLN A 132 -20.34 3.03 22.99
C GLN A 132 -21.64 2.21 23.03
N PRO A 133 -22.44 2.15 21.96
CA PRO A 133 -23.46 1.11 21.82
C PRO A 133 -22.81 -0.27 21.60
N ALA A 134 -23.51 -1.33 21.99
CA ALA A 134 -22.94 -2.68 22.05
C ALA A 134 -22.47 -3.22 20.69
N ARG A 135 -21.29 -3.86 20.67
CA ARG A 135 -20.72 -4.55 19.50
C ARG A 135 -21.66 -5.65 18.99
N PRO A 136 -21.96 -5.71 17.67
CA PRO A 136 -22.58 -6.88 17.06
C PRO A 136 -21.70 -8.11 17.25
N LYS A 137 -22.29 -9.21 17.71
CA LYS A 137 -21.66 -10.53 17.73
C LYS A 137 -22.09 -11.28 16.47
N ASP A 138 -21.32 -11.18 15.39
CA ASP A 138 -21.33 -12.19 14.33
C ASP A 138 -20.00 -12.21 13.57
N HIS A 139 -19.49 -13.41 13.31
CA HIS A 139 -18.18 -13.60 12.68
C HIS A 139 -18.30 -13.67 11.15
N GLY A 140 -18.26 -12.50 10.51
CA GLY A 140 -17.96 -12.40 9.08
C GLY A 140 -16.53 -12.89 8.78
N ALA A 141 -16.36 -13.65 7.70
CA ALA A 141 -15.08 -14.29 7.37
C ALA A 141 -13.98 -13.26 7.01
N TYR A 142 -12.96 -13.16 7.87
CA TYR A 142 -11.73 -12.44 7.55
C TYR A 142 -10.97 -13.20 6.45
N CYS A 143 -10.81 -12.58 5.27
CA CYS A 143 -10.04 -13.15 4.16
C CYS A 143 -8.55 -13.17 4.49
N SER A 144 -7.96 -14.37 4.55
CA SER A 144 -6.61 -14.55 5.10
C SER A 144 -5.47 -14.21 4.12
N ILE A 145 -5.09 -12.93 4.00
CA ILE A 145 -4.00 -12.47 3.09
C ILE A 145 -2.62 -12.66 3.74
N ALA A 146 -2.16 -13.90 3.92
CA ALA A 146 -0.98 -14.20 4.74
C ALA A 146 0.42 -13.67 4.25
N ARG A 147 1.13 -13.17 5.25
CA ARG A 147 2.50 -12.61 5.48
C ARG A 147 2.90 -11.26 4.84
N PRO A 148 3.31 -10.27 5.68
CA PRO A 148 3.89 -8.99 5.29
C PRO A 148 5.37 -8.84 5.73
N VAL A 149 6.13 -7.91 5.15
CA VAL A 149 7.37 -7.30 5.73
C VAL A 149 7.68 -6.07 4.87
N LEU A 150 7.73 -4.82 5.35
CA LEU A 150 7.63 -3.61 4.48
C LEU A 150 8.82 -3.19 3.55
N THR A 151 9.52 -4.10 2.84
CA THR A 151 11.00 -4.05 2.98
C THR A 151 11.95 -4.50 1.85
N ASN A 152 11.55 -4.84 0.60
CA ASN A 152 12.35 -5.56 -0.45
C ASN A 152 11.46 -6.43 -1.38
N THR A 153 10.63 -5.83 -2.24
CA THR A 153 9.42 -6.47 -2.80
C THR A 153 8.51 -7.13 -1.73
N THR A 154 8.85 -6.93 -0.46
CA THR A 154 8.40 -7.76 0.65
C THR A 154 7.08 -7.23 1.20
N TYR A 155 6.89 -5.90 1.19
CA TYR A 155 5.56 -5.36 0.93
C TYR A 155 5.51 -5.14 -0.55
N ARG A 156 4.28 -5.26 -1.00
CA ARG A 156 3.90 -5.07 -2.35
C ARG A 156 3.03 -3.84 -2.34
N SER A 157 3.32 -2.89 -3.22
CA SER A 157 2.25 -2.04 -3.69
C SER A 157 1.27 -2.96 -4.45
N VAL A 158 0.02 -2.98 -4.02
CA VAL A 158 -1.02 -3.88 -4.57
C VAL A 158 -1.90 -3.14 -5.56
N GLU A 159 -2.39 -3.85 -6.58
CA GLU A 159 -3.47 -3.29 -7.38
C GLU A 159 -4.72 -3.17 -6.53
N HIS A 160 -5.40 -2.05 -6.69
CA HIS A 160 -6.69 -1.81 -6.07
C HIS A 160 -7.61 -1.06 -7.05
N ARG A 161 -8.91 -1.22 -6.84
CA ARG A 161 -9.98 -0.59 -7.62
C ARG A 161 -11.14 -0.23 -6.70
N VAL A 162 -12.05 0.61 -7.16
CA VAL A 162 -13.28 0.94 -6.42
C VAL A 162 -14.50 0.56 -7.24
N MET A 163 -15.34 -0.30 -6.67
CA MET A 163 -16.68 -0.61 -7.17
C MET A 163 -17.65 0.54 -6.81
N VAL A 164 -18.60 0.80 -7.69
CA VAL A 164 -19.82 1.60 -7.40
C VAL A 164 -20.92 0.70 -6.83
N ASN A 165 -21.94 1.30 -6.22
CA ASN A 165 -23.13 0.61 -5.72
C ASN A 165 -24.39 1.28 -6.30
N ALA A 166 -25.48 0.53 -6.41
CA ALA A 166 -26.78 1.09 -6.85
C ALA A 166 -27.47 1.89 -5.73
N ASP A 167 -27.45 1.36 -4.51
CA ASP A 167 -28.31 1.84 -3.42
C ASP A 167 -27.70 3.00 -2.60
N ALA A 168 -26.37 3.12 -2.62
CA ALA A 168 -25.63 4.07 -1.79
C ALA A 168 -24.48 4.76 -2.54
N GLU A 169 -24.36 6.07 -2.32
CA GLU A 169 -23.16 6.83 -2.64
C GLU A 169 -22.03 6.55 -1.64
N ARG A 170 -20.78 6.68 -2.08
CA ARG A 170 -19.59 6.42 -1.26
C ARG A 170 -18.67 7.63 -1.25
N LEU A 171 -18.25 8.05 -0.07
CA LEU A 171 -17.21 9.07 0.13
C LEU A 171 -15.93 8.39 0.64
N SER A 172 -14.76 8.93 0.31
CA SER A 172 -13.49 8.56 0.95
C SER A 172 -12.42 9.64 0.80
N VAL A 173 -11.56 9.79 1.80
CA VAL A 173 -10.44 10.73 1.81
C VAL A 173 -9.15 9.93 1.82
N ALA A 174 -8.35 10.07 0.77
CA ALA A 174 -7.05 9.42 0.62
C ALA A 174 -5.93 10.45 0.83
N MET A 175 -5.04 10.21 1.78
CA MET A 175 -3.84 11.00 2.04
C MET A 175 -2.62 10.24 1.51
N PHE A 176 -1.91 10.80 0.54
CA PHE A 176 -0.74 10.21 -0.09
C PHE A 176 0.53 10.84 0.48
N TYR A 177 1.35 10.03 1.14
CA TYR A 177 2.72 10.36 1.54
C TYR A 177 3.68 9.94 0.43
N ASN A 178 4.36 10.93 -0.16
CA ASN A 178 5.23 10.78 -1.32
C ASN A 178 6.65 11.22 -0.97
N PRO A 179 7.66 10.67 -1.64
CA PRO A 179 9.04 11.15 -1.50
C PRO A 179 9.20 12.53 -2.15
N ARG A 180 10.30 13.21 -1.85
CA ARG A 180 10.70 14.44 -2.52
C ARG A 180 10.85 14.20 -4.04
N SER A 181 10.28 15.10 -4.85
CA SER A 181 10.10 14.90 -6.30
C SER A 181 11.42 14.70 -7.09
N ASP A 182 12.47 15.42 -6.70
CA ASP A 182 13.78 15.50 -7.35
C ASP A 182 14.85 14.56 -6.75
N LEU A 183 14.56 13.89 -5.65
CA LEU A 183 15.50 13.01 -4.97
C LEU A 183 15.54 11.65 -5.68
N PRO A 184 16.71 11.18 -6.16
CA PRO A 184 16.81 9.86 -6.77
C PRO A 184 16.62 8.78 -5.71
N LEU A 185 15.60 7.93 -5.91
CA LEU A 185 15.32 6.78 -5.06
C LEU A 185 15.98 5.55 -5.64
N ALA A 186 16.62 4.77 -4.79
CA ALA A 186 17.30 3.54 -5.15
C ALA A 186 17.02 2.44 -4.11
N PRO A 187 17.30 1.16 -4.41
CA PRO A 187 17.32 0.12 -3.40
C PRO A 187 18.27 0.46 -2.25
N MET A 188 17.74 0.53 -1.02
CA MET A 188 18.53 0.80 0.20
C MET A 188 19.72 -0.16 0.28
N ALA A 189 20.93 0.40 0.38
CA ALA A 189 22.18 -0.36 0.30
C ALA A 189 22.31 -1.41 1.40
N GLU A 190 21.72 -1.17 2.57
CA GLU A 190 21.67 -2.07 3.72
C GLU A 190 20.90 -3.38 3.45
N LEU A 191 20.15 -3.43 2.35
CA LEU A 191 19.33 -4.57 1.93
C LEU A 191 19.92 -5.28 0.71
N VAL A 192 20.83 -4.62 -0.01
CA VAL A 192 21.45 -5.14 -1.23
C VAL A 192 22.58 -6.08 -0.84
N SER A 193 22.56 -7.29 -1.38
CA SER A 193 23.63 -8.28 -1.19
C SER A 193 23.78 -9.16 -2.43
N PRO A 194 24.83 -9.99 -2.54
CA PRO A 194 24.93 -10.96 -3.63
C PRO A 194 23.76 -11.95 -3.72
N GLY A 195 23.05 -12.20 -2.61
CA GLY A 195 21.82 -13.01 -2.59
C GLY A 195 20.52 -12.20 -2.74
N THR A 196 20.61 -10.87 -2.73
CA THR A 196 19.48 -9.91 -2.79
C THR A 196 19.88 -8.70 -3.65
N PRO A 197 20.04 -8.86 -4.98
CA PRO A 197 20.58 -7.83 -5.85
C PRO A 197 19.60 -6.67 -6.08
N ALA A 198 20.14 -5.48 -6.34
CA ALA A 198 19.37 -4.29 -6.65
C ALA A 198 18.55 -4.46 -7.94
N LEU A 199 17.24 -4.67 -7.81
CA LEU A 199 16.34 -4.83 -8.96
C LEU A 199 16.08 -3.55 -9.74
N TYR A 200 16.21 -2.39 -9.12
CA TYR A 200 15.78 -1.12 -9.70
C TYR A 200 16.98 -0.18 -9.82
N LYS A 201 17.11 0.47 -10.98
CA LYS A 201 18.07 1.57 -11.16
C LYS A 201 17.57 2.82 -10.41
N PRO A 202 18.46 3.70 -9.91
CA PRO A 202 18.05 4.94 -9.29
C PRO A 202 17.14 5.78 -10.21
N MET A 203 16.05 6.30 -9.67
CA MET A 203 15.07 7.11 -10.40
C MET A 203 14.41 8.14 -9.46
N THR A 204 14.20 9.36 -9.94
CA THR A 204 13.45 10.39 -9.20
C THR A 204 11.94 10.13 -9.27
N PHE A 205 11.19 10.65 -8.29
CA PHE A 205 9.73 10.50 -8.32
C PHE A 205 9.06 11.26 -9.47
N ASP A 206 9.65 12.37 -9.92
CA ASP A 206 9.15 13.07 -11.11
C ASP A 206 9.39 12.30 -12.41
N GLU A 207 10.55 11.65 -12.59
CA GLU A 207 10.78 10.72 -13.71
C GLU A 207 9.77 9.57 -13.70
N TYR A 208 9.51 8.97 -12.53
CA TYR A 208 8.51 7.90 -12.40
C TYR A 208 7.10 8.39 -12.74
N ARG A 209 6.70 9.57 -12.25
CA ARG A 209 5.41 10.19 -12.56
C ARG A 209 5.26 10.51 -14.05
N LEU A 210 6.33 10.99 -14.69
CA LEU A 210 6.36 11.25 -16.14
C LEU A 210 6.25 9.94 -16.94
N TYR A 211 6.99 8.90 -16.53
CA TYR A 211 6.91 7.56 -17.10
C TYR A 211 5.48 7.01 -17.05
N ILE A 212 4.81 7.07 -15.90
CA ILE A 212 3.41 6.63 -15.75
C ILE A 212 2.47 7.41 -16.66
N ARG A 213 2.56 8.75 -16.63
CA ARG A 213 1.67 9.63 -17.42
C ARG A 213 1.81 9.38 -18.92
N ARG A 214 3.04 9.17 -19.39
CA ARG A 214 3.34 8.94 -20.82
C ARG A 214 2.92 7.55 -21.29
N ASN A 215 2.88 6.56 -20.39
CA ASN A 215 2.52 5.18 -20.71
C ASN A 215 1.04 4.83 -20.47
N GLY A 216 0.29 5.69 -19.79
CA GLY A 216 -1.09 5.43 -19.33
C GLY A 216 -1.13 4.44 -18.16
N PRO A 217 -2.23 4.39 -17.38
CA PRO A 217 -2.36 3.48 -16.24
C PRO A 217 -2.41 2.02 -16.70
N ARG A 218 -1.39 1.22 -16.36
CA ARG A 218 -1.30 -0.22 -16.69
C ARG A 218 -1.23 -1.11 -15.44
N GLY A 219 -1.72 -0.62 -14.30
CA GLY A 219 -1.57 -1.29 -13.01
C GLY A 219 -0.11 -1.60 -12.70
N LYS A 220 0.16 -2.76 -12.11
CA LYS A 220 1.53 -3.15 -11.70
C LYS A 220 2.52 -3.34 -12.84
N SER A 221 2.09 -3.48 -14.10
CA SER A 221 3.03 -3.70 -15.21
C SER A 221 4.04 -2.57 -15.36
N GLN A 222 3.71 -1.36 -14.87
CA GLN A 222 4.61 -0.21 -14.83
C GLN A 222 5.84 -0.50 -13.98
N VAL A 223 5.67 -0.77 -12.68
CA VAL A 223 6.77 -1.11 -11.76
C VAL A 223 7.53 -2.36 -12.21
N GLU A 224 6.82 -3.39 -12.65
CA GLU A 224 7.48 -4.64 -13.05
C GLU A 224 8.39 -4.44 -14.28
N SER A 225 8.04 -3.51 -15.19
CA SER A 225 8.87 -3.18 -16.35
C SER A 225 10.09 -2.29 -16.06
N LEU A 226 10.18 -1.71 -14.85
CA LEU A 226 11.35 -0.93 -14.40
C LEU A 226 12.43 -1.78 -13.73
N LYS A 227 12.19 -3.08 -13.56
CA LYS A 227 13.22 -4.02 -13.10
C LYS A 227 14.35 -4.05 -14.14
N ALA A 228 15.58 -3.90 -13.67
CA ALA A 228 16.75 -4.21 -14.48
C ALA A 228 16.65 -5.67 -14.91
N HIS A 229 16.72 -5.91 -16.22
CA HIS A 229 17.03 -7.24 -16.72
C HIS A 229 18.44 -7.60 -16.26
N GLU A 230 18.66 -8.87 -15.90
CA GLU A 230 20.00 -9.41 -15.79
C GLU A 230 20.67 -9.29 -17.17
N ASP A 231 21.71 -8.45 -17.26
CA ASP A 231 22.64 -8.50 -18.39
C ASP A 231 23.27 -9.90 -18.39
N ARG A 232 22.99 -10.67 -19.45
CA ARG A 232 23.44 -12.07 -19.63
C ARG A 232 24.94 -12.17 -19.91
#